data_AF-A0A817J2G4-F1
#
_entry.id   AF-A0A817J2G4-F1
#
_cell.length_a   1.000
_cell.length_b   1.000
_cell.length_c   1.000
_cell.angle_alpha   90.00
_cell.angle_beta   90.00
_cell.angle_gamma   90.00
#
_symmetry.space_group_name_H-M   'P 1'
#
loop_
_entity.id
_entity.type
_entity.pdbx_description
1 polymer ?
#
loop_
_entity_poly.entity_id
_entity_poly.type
_entity_poly.pdbx_seq_one_letter_code
_entity_poly.pdbx_strand_id
1 'polypeptide(L)'
;MLLYAVERAQYKEIQQSHGLGDKVQPSSVYGIVHLLRLMSQLGSILAYSPLEQTEVDFLLVHIDDFNRFLEKNIKTWVNDEHYQIPLAAPIQ
;
A
#
# COMPACT_ATOMS: atom_id res chain seq x y z
N MET A 1 7.03 -3.85 -5.23
CA MET A 1 7.93 -3.31 -4.18
C MET A 1 7.21 -3.05 -2.84
N LEU A 2 5.88 -3.22 -2.75
CA LEU A 2 5.10 -3.01 -1.51
C LEU A 2 4.68 -4.30 -0.77
N LEU A 3 4.76 -5.44 -1.45
CA LEU A 3 4.35 -6.76 -0.93
C LEU A 3 5.57 -7.61 -0.53
N TYR A 4 5.52 -8.18 0.67
CA TYR A 4 6.41 -9.23 1.14
C TYR A 4 6.25 -10.53 0.35
N ALA A 5 7.19 -11.47 0.50
CA ALA A 5 7.20 -12.72 -0.27
C ALA A 5 5.90 -13.52 -0.14
N VAL A 6 5.37 -13.61 1.08
CA VAL A 6 4.10 -14.31 1.38
C VAL A 6 2.88 -13.59 0.79
N GLU A 7 2.85 -12.26 0.86
CA GLU A 7 1.75 -11.44 0.33
C GLU A 7 1.67 -11.51 -1.21
N ARG A 8 2.78 -11.81 -1.90
CA ARG A 8 2.78 -12.00 -3.36
C ARG A 8 2.05 -13.25 -3.80
N ALA A 9 2.09 -14.33 -3.01
CA ALA A 9 1.34 -15.55 -3.31
C ALA A 9 -0.16 -15.28 -3.18
N GLN A 10 -0.56 -14.65 -2.06
CA GLN A 10 -1.94 -14.24 -1.80
C GLN A 10 -2.49 -13.30 -2.90
N TYR A 11 -1.69 -12.34 -3.36
CA TYR A 11 -2.12 -11.44 -4.44
C TYR A 11 -2.45 -12.19 -5.74
N LYS A 12 -1.60 -13.15 -6.13
CA LYS A 12 -1.84 -13.98 -7.31
C LYS A 12 -3.13 -14.81 -7.18
N GLU A 13 -3.40 -15.36 -6.00
CA GLU A 13 -4.65 -16.08 -5.73
C GLU A 13 -5.87 -15.17 -5.86
N ILE A 14 -5.81 -13.93 -5.33
CA ILE A 14 -6.89 -12.94 -5.46
C ILE A 14 -7.14 -12.57 -6.94
N GLN A 15 -6.07 -12.39 -7.72
CA GLN A 15 -6.21 -12.10 -9.15
C GLN A 15 -6.90 -13.24 -9.93
N GLN A 16 -6.61 -14.50 -9.54
CA GLN A 16 -7.19 -15.69 -10.16
C GLN A 16 -8.65 -15.94 -9.71
N SER A 17 -8.94 -15.77 -8.42
CA SER A 17 -10.24 -16.10 -7.83
C SER A 17 -11.37 -15.14 -8.22
N HIS A 18 -11.05 -13.85 -8.42
CA HIS A 18 -12.05 -12.86 -8.78
C HIS A 18 -12.49 -12.92 -10.26
N GLY A 19 -11.89 -13.78 -11.10
CA GLY A 19 -12.22 -13.87 -12.53
C GLY A 19 -11.96 -12.60 -13.34
N LEU A 20 -11.29 -11.62 -12.72
CA LEU A 20 -11.03 -10.28 -13.26
C LEU A 20 -9.65 -10.16 -13.93
N GLY A 21 -8.76 -11.15 -13.76
CA GLY A 21 -7.41 -11.11 -14.32
C GLY A 21 -6.65 -9.83 -13.93
N ASP A 22 -5.99 -9.20 -14.90
CA ASP A 22 -5.23 -7.95 -14.70
C ASP A 22 -6.10 -6.71 -14.37
N LYS A 23 -7.44 -6.84 -14.27
CA LYS A 23 -8.33 -5.70 -13.97
C LYS A 23 -8.49 -5.42 -12.49
N VAL A 24 -7.93 -6.26 -11.61
CA VAL A 24 -7.99 -6.04 -10.16
C VAL A 24 -7.09 -4.87 -9.77
N GLN A 25 -7.70 -3.75 -9.41
CA GLN A 25 -6.99 -2.57 -8.92
C GLN A 25 -6.45 -2.84 -7.51
N PRO A 26 -5.14 -2.70 -7.24
CA PRO A 26 -4.59 -2.92 -5.90
C PRO A 26 -5.23 -2.05 -4.82
N SER A 27 -5.68 -0.84 -5.18
CA SER A 27 -6.38 0.08 -4.30
C SER A 27 -7.76 -0.40 -3.84
N SER A 28 -8.40 -1.33 -4.57
CA SER A 28 -9.70 -1.90 -4.17
C SER A 28 -9.54 -3.16 -3.32
N VAL A 29 -8.34 -3.74 -3.26
CA VAL A 29 -8.04 -4.97 -2.53
C VAL A 29 -7.34 -4.67 -1.21
N TYR A 30 -6.38 -3.75 -1.25
CA TYR A 30 -5.54 -3.44 -0.10
C TYR A 30 -6.02 -2.19 0.66
N GLY A 31 -6.01 -2.30 1.98
CA GLY A 31 -6.36 -1.20 2.88
C GLY A 31 -5.18 -0.33 3.31
N ILE A 32 -5.38 0.35 4.45
CA ILE A 32 -4.50 1.41 4.94
C ILE A 32 -3.04 0.99 5.13
N VAL A 33 -2.77 -0.26 5.53
CA VAL A 33 -1.40 -0.71 5.80
C VAL A 33 -0.53 -0.70 4.55
N HIS A 34 -1.08 -1.08 3.40
CA HIS A 34 -0.36 -1.03 2.13
C HIS A 34 -0.19 0.41 1.64
N LEU A 35 -1.19 1.26 1.89
CA LEU A 35 -1.10 2.69 1.57
C LEU A 35 0.02 3.38 2.37
N LEU A 36 0.22 3.04 3.65
CA LEU A 36 1.33 3.57 4.46
C LEU A 36 2.69 3.14 3.92
N ARG A 37 2.84 1.88 3.46
CA ARG A 37 4.06 1.43 2.79
C ARG A 37 4.32 2.19 1.49
N LEU A 38 3.27 2.61 0.78
CA LEU A 38 3.42 3.48 -0.39
C LEU A 38 3.91 4.87 0.03
N MET A 39 3.34 5.46 1.09
CA MET A 39 3.78 6.79 1.57
C MET A 39 5.27 6.81 1.94
N SER A 40 5.81 5.72 2.51
CA SER A 40 7.25 5.63 2.82
C SER A 40 8.15 5.42 1.60
N GLN A 41 7.64 4.83 0.51
CA GLN A 41 8.37 4.69 -0.76
C GLN A 41 8.22 5.89 -1.69
N LEU A 42 7.25 6.79 -1.42
CA LEU A 42 6.89 7.88 -2.32
C LEU A 42 8.08 8.81 -2.61
N GLY A 43 8.91 9.11 -1.60
CA GLY A 43 10.12 9.94 -1.81
C GLY A 43 11.08 9.36 -2.85
N SER A 44 11.25 8.03 -2.88
CA SER A 44 12.07 7.37 -3.90
C SER A 44 11.42 7.43 -5.28
N ILE A 45 10.09 7.37 -5.37
CA ILE A 45 9.35 7.43 -6.63
C ILE A 45 9.40 8.85 -7.21
N LEU A 46 9.25 9.88 -6.36
CA LEU A 46 9.28 11.28 -6.76
C LEU A 46 10.63 11.71 -7.31
N ALA A 47 11.72 11.08 -6.87
CA ALA A 47 13.07 11.34 -7.40
C ALA A 47 13.22 11.00 -8.89
N TYR A 48 12.34 10.14 -9.45
CA TYR A 48 12.34 9.80 -10.87
C TYR A 48 11.45 10.72 -11.72
N SER A 49 10.69 11.62 -11.10
CA SER A 49 9.80 12.55 -11.80
C SER A 49 10.50 13.89 -12.04
N PRO A 50 10.44 14.46 -13.26
CA PRO A 50 11.00 15.77 -13.53
C PRO A 50 10.07 16.87 -12.98
N LEU A 51 10.17 17.13 -11.68
CA LEU A 51 9.41 18.17 -10.99
C LEU A 51 10.30 19.39 -10.71
N GLU A 52 9.74 20.58 -10.85
CA GLU A 52 10.38 21.81 -10.39
C GLU A 52 10.31 21.92 -8.86
N GLN A 53 11.23 22.68 -8.26
CA GLN A 53 11.30 22.83 -6.80
C GLN A 53 9.96 23.30 -6.20
N THR A 54 9.27 24.23 -6.87
CA THR A 54 7.98 24.76 -6.43
C THR A 54 6.88 23.69 -6.42
N GLU A 55 6.90 22.78 -7.40
CA GLU A 55 5.96 21.67 -7.50
C GLU A 55 6.23 20.61 -6.44
N VAL A 56 7.51 20.34 -6.17
CA VAL A 56 7.95 19.45 -5.09
C VAL A 56 7.50 19.99 -3.73
N ASP A 57 7.74 21.26 -3.46
CA ASP A 57 7.37 21.89 -2.18
C ASP A 57 5.84 21.83 -1.96
N PHE A 58 5.05 22.14 -2.99
CA PHE A 58 3.60 22.05 -2.94
C PHE A 58 3.12 20.60 -2.70
N LEU A 59 3.71 19.63 -3.38
CA LEU A 59 3.39 18.23 -3.21
C LEU A 59 3.73 17.73 -1.79
N LEU A 60 4.88 18.14 -1.25
CA LEU A 60 5.32 17.77 0.09
C LEU A 60 4.37 18.30 1.18
N VAL A 61 3.82 19.51 1.02
CA VAL A 61 2.79 20.03 1.93
C VAL A 61 1.56 19.13 1.96
N HIS A 62 1.05 18.73 0.78
CA HIS A 62 -0.11 17.85 0.72
C HIS A 62 0.17 16.45 1.26
N ILE A 63 1.37 15.92 1.04
CA ILE A 63 1.78 14.63 1.60
C ILE A 63 1.89 14.71 3.13
N ASP A 64 2.44 15.79 3.69
CA ASP A 64 2.52 15.99 5.14
C ASP A 64 1.13 16.09 5.77
N ASP A 65 0.23 16.88 5.18
CA ASP A 65 -1.16 16.98 5.62
C ASP A 65 -1.88 15.63 5.59
N PHE A 66 -1.68 14.87 4.52
CA PHE A 66 -2.23 13.53 4.40
C PHE A 66 -1.67 12.58 5.47
N ASN A 67 -0.35 12.60 5.71
CA ASN A 67 0.28 11.79 6.74
C ASN A 67 -0.24 12.15 8.15
N ARG A 68 -0.43 13.44 8.45
CA ARG A 68 -1.05 13.88 9.72
C ARG A 68 -2.49 13.37 9.87
N PHE A 69 -3.25 13.37 8.77
CA PHE A 69 -4.59 12.77 8.76
C PHE A 69 -4.53 11.27 9.03
N LEU A 70 -3.58 10.54 8.43
CA LEU A 70 -3.39 9.12 8.70
C LEU A 70 -3.02 8.87 10.17
N GLU A 71 -2.06 9.62 10.72
CA GLU A 71 -1.61 9.49 12.11
C GLU A 71 -2.76 9.65 13.11
N LYS A 72 -3.64 10.64 12.90
CA LYS A 72 -4.80 10.87 13.77
C LYS A 72 -5.79 9.71 13.78
N ASN A 73 -5.92 8.98 12.68
CA ASN A 73 -6.94 7.96 12.48
C ASN A 73 -6.38 6.53 12.48
N ILE A 74 -5.05 6.37 12.57
CA ILE A 74 -4.36 5.09 12.42
C ILE A 74 -4.89 4.02 13.37
N LYS A 75 -5.20 4.39 14.62
CA LYS A 75 -5.70 3.48 15.65
C LYS A 75 -7.09 2.93 15.33
N THR A 76 -7.87 3.64 14.53
CA THR A 76 -9.22 3.21 14.10
C THR A 76 -9.15 2.26 12.91
N TRP A 77 -8.14 2.41 12.04
CA TRP A 77 -8.04 1.66 10.79
C TRP A 77 -7.07 0.48 10.84
N VAL A 78 -6.09 0.51 11.74
CA VAL A 78 -5.14 -0.57 11.97
C VAL A 78 -5.60 -1.36 13.19
N ASN A 79 -6.14 -2.55 12.95
CA ASN A 79 -6.56 -3.50 13.95
C ASN A 79 -6.05 -4.90 13.59
N ASP A 80 -5.57 -5.64 14.58
CA ASP A 80 -5.08 -7.01 14.44
C ASP A 80 -6.18 -7.98 14.01
N GLU A 81 -7.46 -7.65 14.25
CA GLU A 81 -8.61 -8.41 13.76
C GLU A 81 -8.67 -8.51 12.23
N HIS A 82 -7.99 -7.61 11.51
CA HIS A 82 -7.88 -7.66 10.05
C HIS A 82 -6.78 -8.60 9.54
N TYR A 83 -6.01 -9.22 10.44
CA TYR A 83 -4.93 -10.14 10.09
C TYR A 83 -5.25 -11.56 10.54
N GLN A 84 -5.01 -12.52 9.64
CA GLN A 84 -5.12 -13.93 9.94
C GLN A 84 -3.79 -14.60 9.66
N ILE A 85 -3.45 -15.56 10.52
CA ILE A 85 -2.30 -16.44 10.28
C ILE A 85 -2.63 -17.26 9.03
N PRO A 86 -1.79 -17.23 7.99
CA PRO A 86 -1.99 -18.08 6.83
C PRO A 86 -2.10 -19.53 7.29
N LEU A 87 -3.18 -20.22 6.90
CA LEU A 87 -3.26 -21.68 7.03
C LEU A 87 -2.08 -22.24 6.25
N ALA A 88 -1.09 -22.75 6.98
CA ALA A 88 0.25 -23.13 6.54
C ALA A 88 0.38 -23.38 5.02
N ALA A 89 1.10 -22.52 4.31
CA ALA A 89 1.64 -22.90 3.02
C ALA A 89 2.62 -24.07 3.26
N PRO A 90 2.51 -25.19 2.51
CA PRO A 90 3.39 -26.33 2.71
C PRO A 90 4.83 -25.87 2.51
N ILE A 91 5.66 -26.21 3.50
CA ILE A 91 7.11 -26.03 3.45
C ILE A 91 7.60 -26.85 2.23
N GLN A 92 8.10 -26.17 1.20
CA GLN A 92 8.90 -26.80 0.15
C GLN A 92 10.34 -26.95 0.63
#